data_AF-A0A1Y5E0Q5-F1
#
_entry.id   AF-A0A1Y5E0Q5-F1
#
_cell.length_a   1.000
_cell.length_b   1.000
_cell.length_c   1.000
_cell.angle_alpha   90.00
_cell.angle_beta   90.00
_cell.angle_gamma   90.00
#
_symmetry.space_group_name_H-M   'P 1'
#
loop_
_entity.id
_entity.type
_entity.pdbx_description
1 polymer ?
#
loop_
_entity_poly.entity_id
_entity_poly.type
_entity_poly.pdbx_seq_one_letter_code
_entity_poly.pdbx_strand_id
1 'polypeptide(L)'
;ILIATTNLLENIDKAFSRRFNYKIEFSKPNKEQRHQLWTKLLPPNLPLEEKFDINKLTSYELTGGQIELVIKNTAFKIAIEDEPIFKVEDFIEQIDKELKSMFDSSNKVGFFS
;
A
#
# COMPACT_ATOMS: atom_id res chain seq x y z
N ILE A 1 5.41 -20.49 -21.30
CA ILE A 1 6.08 -19.65 -20.27
C ILE A 1 5.24 -19.75 -19.00
N LEU A 2 5.83 -20.15 -17.88
CA LEU A 2 5.14 -20.26 -16.58
C LEU A 2 5.57 -19.08 -15.70
N ILE A 3 4.59 -18.38 -15.14
CA ILE A 3 4.80 -17.34 -14.13
C ILE A 3 4.04 -17.79 -12.88
N ALA A 4 4.72 -17.82 -11.74
CA ALA A 4 4.12 -18.15 -10.45
C ALA A 4 4.54 -17.09 -9.42
N THR A 5 3.63 -16.75 -8.52
CA THR A 5 3.83 -15.79 -7.43
C THR A 5 3.56 -16.48 -6.09
N THR A 6 4.40 -16.24 -5.09
CA THR A 6 4.19 -16.75 -3.73
C THR A 6 4.57 -15.68 -2.71
N ASN A 7 3.82 -15.61 -1.62
CA ASN A 7 4.19 -14.82 -0.44
C ASN A 7 4.93 -15.69 0.61
N LEU A 8 5.01 -17.01 0.40
CA LEU A 8 5.58 -17.99 1.32
C LEU A 8 6.63 -18.83 0.59
N LEU A 9 7.75 -18.22 0.22
CA LEU A 9 8.83 -18.90 -0.50
C LEU A 9 9.42 -20.06 0.29
N GLU A 10 9.50 -19.92 1.62
CA GLU A 10 10.04 -20.93 2.54
C GLU A 10 9.25 -22.25 2.52
N ASN A 11 7.95 -22.18 2.19
CA ASN A 11 7.08 -23.36 2.14
C ASN A 11 7.18 -24.11 0.81
N ILE A 12 7.98 -23.64 -0.15
CA ILE A 12 8.17 -24.31 -1.43
C ILE A 12 9.27 -25.36 -1.33
N ASP A 13 8.95 -26.60 -1.69
CA ASP A 13 9.92 -27.69 -1.72
C ASP A 13 11.08 -27.42 -2.69
N LYS A 14 12.26 -27.94 -2.33
CA LYS A 14 13.50 -27.72 -3.10
C LYS A 14 13.43 -28.29 -4.52
N ALA A 15 12.74 -29.40 -4.74
CA ALA A 15 12.62 -30.05 -6.04
C ALA A 15 11.66 -29.32 -6.99
N PHE A 16 10.65 -28.61 -6.48
CA PHE A 16 9.84 -27.69 -7.27
C PHE A 16 10.58 -26.37 -7.51
N SER A 17 11.22 -25.80 -6.48
CA SER A 17 11.96 -24.53 -6.57
C SER A 17 13.11 -24.56 -7.59
N ARG A 18 13.77 -25.71 -7.82
CA ARG A 18 14.81 -25.86 -8.85
C ARG A 18 14.30 -25.77 -10.30
N ARG A 19 12.98 -25.89 -10.52
CA ARG A 19 12.35 -25.77 -11.86
C ARG A 19 12.14 -24.33 -12.30
N PHE A 20 12.39 -23.36 -11.42
CA PHE A 20 12.34 -21.94 -11.73
C PHE A 20 13.75 -21.42 -12.02
N ASN A 21 13.99 -21.01 -13.27
CA ASN A 21 15.26 -20.44 -13.69
C ASN A 21 15.49 -19.04 -13.11
N TYR A 22 14.42 -18.28 -12.88
CA TYR A 22 14.46 -16.94 -12.32
C TYR A 22 13.62 -16.88 -11.05
N LYS A 23 14.21 -16.33 -9.99
CA LYS A 23 13.57 -16.08 -8.70
C LYS A 23 13.79 -14.61 -8.39
N ILE A 24 12.74 -13.82 -8.57
CA ILE A 24 12.77 -12.38 -8.38
C ILE A 24 12.09 -12.10 -7.04
N GLU A 25 12.85 -11.60 -6.09
CA GLU A 25 12.31 -11.16 -4.81
C GLU A 25 11.78 -9.73 -4.91
N PHE A 26 10.57 -9.51 -4.42
CA PHE A 26 9.98 -8.19 -4.30
C PHE A 26 10.08 -7.73 -2.86
N SER A 27 11.11 -6.93 -2.57
CA SER A 27 11.25 -6.25 -1.28
C SER A 27 10.26 -5.08 -1.16
N LYS A 28 10.05 -4.60 0.07
CA LYS A 28 9.28 -3.38 0.30
C LYS A 28 9.90 -2.20 -0.47
N PRO A 29 9.08 -1.31 -1.05
CA PRO A 29 9.59 -0.19 -1.82
C PRO A 29 10.38 0.77 -0.92
N ASN A 30 11.52 1.24 -1.40
CA ASN A 30 12.26 2.32 -0.76
C ASN A 30 11.52 3.68 -0.92
N LYS A 31 12.04 4.75 -0.30
CA LYS A 31 11.39 6.07 -0.33
C LYS A 31 11.17 6.62 -1.75
N GLU A 32 12.15 6.47 -2.64
CA GLU A 32 12.06 6.94 -4.03
C GLU A 32 11.03 6.12 -4.82
N GLN A 33 11.02 4.81 -4.63
CA GLN A 33 10.02 3.92 -5.22
C GLN A 33 8.61 4.24 -4.69
N ARG A 34 8.46 4.56 -3.40
CA ARG A 34 7.18 5.03 -2.85
C ARG A 34 6.74 6.35 -3.46
N HIS A 35 7.65 7.29 -3.69
CA HIS A 35 7.33 8.52 -4.42
C HIS A 35 6.78 8.21 -5.81
N GLN A 36 7.44 7.31 -6.55
CA GLN A 36 6.99 6.87 -7.87
C GLN A 36 5.63 6.15 -7.80
N LEU A 37 5.41 5.32 -6.79
CA LEU A 37 4.13 4.65 -6.57
C LEU A 37 3.01 5.67 -6.32
N TRP A 38 3.19 6.60 -5.39
CA TRP A 38 2.22 7.67 -5.14
C TRP A 38 1.91 8.47 -6.40
N THR A 39 2.94 8.87 -7.15
CA THR A 39 2.76 9.62 -8.40
C THR A 39 1.99 8.84 -9.46
N LYS A 40 2.17 7.51 -9.54
CA LYS A 40 1.51 6.64 -10.52
C LYS A 40 0.10 6.21 -10.12
N LEU A 41 -0.14 6.04 -8.82
CA LEU A 41 -1.39 5.52 -8.27
C LEU A 41 -2.40 6.64 -7.99
N LEU A 42 -1.94 7.87 -7.73
CA LEU A 42 -2.83 9.01 -7.62
C LEU A 42 -3.53 9.26 -8.98
N PRO A 43 -4.88 9.31 -9.01
CA PRO A 43 -5.59 9.65 -10.23
C PRO A 43 -5.19 11.05 -10.73
N PRO A 44 -4.99 11.25 -12.04
CA PRO A 44 -4.51 12.52 -12.58
C PRO A 44 -5.50 13.68 -12.42
N ASN A 45 -6.80 13.37 -12.30
CA ASN A 45 -7.88 14.35 -12.17
C ASN A 45 -8.39 14.46 -10.72
N LEU A 46 -7.59 14.02 -9.74
CA LEU A 46 -7.98 14.12 -8.34
C LEU A 46 -7.95 15.60 -7.91
N PRO A 47 -9.00 16.14 -7.27
CA PRO A 47 -9.01 17.52 -6.79
C PRO A 47 -8.11 17.64 -5.56
N LEU A 48 -6.81 17.84 -5.79
CA LEU A 48 -5.80 18.02 -4.75
C LEU A 48 -5.77 19.49 -4.26
N GLU A 49 -5.37 19.70 -3.00
CA GLU A 49 -5.06 21.05 -2.51
C GLU A 49 -3.89 21.69 -3.27
N GLU A 50 -3.83 23.03 -3.33
CA GLU A 50 -2.80 23.76 -4.09
C GLU A 50 -1.36 23.43 -3.70
N LYS A 51 -1.13 23.07 -2.43
CA LYS A 51 0.20 22.76 -1.88
C LYS A 51 0.34 21.29 -1.49
N PHE A 52 -0.26 20.41 -2.28
CA PHE A 52 -0.20 18.97 -2.04
C PHE A 52 1.24 18.46 -2.16
N ASP A 53 1.80 17.96 -1.06
CA ASP A 53 3.17 17.47 -0.99
C ASP A 53 3.22 15.95 -0.77
N ILE A 54 3.45 15.22 -1.86
CA ILE A 54 3.63 13.76 -1.85
C ILE A 54 4.79 13.35 -0.94
N ASN A 55 5.84 14.17 -0.78
CA ASN A 55 7.02 13.79 0.00
C ASN A 55 6.67 13.51 1.46
N LYS A 56 5.68 14.20 2.03
CA LYS A 56 5.16 13.93 3.38
C LYS A 56 4.66 12.48 3.49
N LEU A 57 3.97 11.98 2.46
CA LEU A 57 3.42 10.62 2.41
C LEU A 57 4.49 9.54 2.18
N THR A 58 5.62 9.88 1.53
CA THR A 58 6.70 8.91 1.26
C THR A 58 7.48 8.47 2.50
N SER A 59 7.37 9.23 3.59
CA SER A 59 8.02 8.92 4.87
C SER A 59 7.49 7.61 5.49
N TYR A 60 6.23 7.26 5.22
CA TYR A 60 5.58 6.04 5.69
C TYR A 60 5.98 4.82 4.84
N GLU A 61 6.32 3.70 5.49
CA GLU A 61 6.77 2.47 4.83
C GLU A 61 5.61 1.63 4.28
N LEU A 62 4.88 2.21 3.32
CA LEU A 62 3.73 1.57 2.68
C LEU A 62 4.12 0.76 1.44
N THR A 63 3.46 -0.37 1.26
CA THR A 63 3.44 -1.15 0.02
C THR A 63 2.51 -0.51 -1.02
N GLY A 64 2.63 -0.91 -2.30
CA GLY A 64 1.74 -0.41 -3.35
C GLY A 64 0.25 -0.64 -3.06
N GLY A 65 -0.11 -1.84 -2.56
CA GLY A 65 -1.49 -2.15 -2.19
C GLY A 65 -2.01 -1.29 -1.04
N GLN A 66 -1.15 -0.93 -0.08
CA GLN A 66 -1.53 -0.01 0.99
C GLN A 66 -1.74 1.41 0.49
N ILE A 67 -0.90 1.89 -0.44
CA ILE A 67 -1.08 3.20 -1.07
C ILE A 67 -2.43 3.27 -1.79
N GLU A 68 -2.79 2.25 -2.58
CA GLU A 68 -4.10 2.18 -3.24
C GLU A 68 -5.26 2.20 -2.24
N LEU A 69 -5.14 1.43 -1.15
CA LEU A 69 -6.15 1.38 -0.11
C LEU A 69 -6.33 2.74 0.58
N VAL A 70 -5.23 3.40 0.92
CA VAL A 70 -5.25 4.76 1.51
C VAL A 70 -5.94 5.73 0.56
N ILE A 71 -5.57 5.76 -0.73
CA ILE A 71 -6.21 6.65 -1.72
C ILE A 71 -7.73 6.43 -1.75
N LYS A 72 -8.16 5.17 -1.79
CA LYS A 72 -9.57 4.80 -1.82
C LYS A 72 -10.31 5.23 -0.54
N ASN A 73 -9.71 4.99 0.62
CA ASN A 73 -10.31 5.36 1.90
C ASN A 73 -10.38 6.88 2.09
N THR A 74 -9.37 7.62 1.62
CA THR A 74 -9.42 9.09 1.57
C THR A 74 -10.56 9.56 0.68
N ALA A 75 -10.72 8.97 -0.50
CA ALA A 75 -11.82 9.31 -1.40
C ALA A 75 -13.19 9.08 -0.75
N PHE A 76 -13.39 7.94 -0.07
CA PHE A 76 -14.64 7.69 0.66
C PHE A 76 -14.88 8.67 1.80
N LYS A 77 -13.82 9.05 2.52
CA LYS A 77 -13.93 10.02 3.63
C LYS A 77 -14.44 11.36 3.12
N ILE A 78 -13.87 11.88 2.04
CA ILE A 78 -14.19 13.23 1.58
C ILE A 78 -15.41 13.28 0.65
N ALA A 79 -15.87 12.13 0.15
CA ALA A 79 -17.03 12.06 -0.76
C ALA A 79 -18.35 12.57 -0.15
N ILE A 80 -18.41 12.78 1.17
CA ILE A 80 -19.55 13.35 1.88
C ILE A 80 -19.47 14.87 2.05
N GLU A 81 -18.35 15.49 1.67
CA GLU A 81 -18.16 16.94 1.75
C GLU A 81 -18.79 17.63 0.54
N ASP A 82 -19.30 18.86 0.73
CA ASP A 82 -19.90 19.64 -0.36
C ASP A 82 -18.88 19.99 -1.46
N GLU A 83 -17.61 20.22 -1.07
CA GLU A 83 -16.48 20.48 -1.95
C GLU A 83 -15.32 19.51 -1.63
N PRO A 84 -15.29 18.31 -2.25
CA PRO A 84 -14.30 17.30 -1.93
C PRO A 84 -12.91 17.70 -2.46
N ILE A 85 -12.06 18.21 -1.58
CA ILE A 85 -10.65 18.52 -1.86
C ILE A 85 -9.77 17.59 -1.04
N PHE A 86 -8.88 16.88 -1.71
CA PHE A 86 -7.91 15.97 -1.12
C PHE A 86 -6.74 16.75 -0.52
N LYS A 87 -6.66 16.78 0.81
CA LYS A 87 -5.56 17.41 1.55
C LYS A 87 -4.57 16.36 2.03
N VAL A 88 -3.31 16.74 2.20
CA VAL A 88 -2.28 15.83 2.72
C VAL A 88 -2.68 15.26 4.09
N GLU A 89 -3.33 16.06 4.94
CA GLU A 89 -3.79 15.64 6.27
C GLU A 89 -4.81 14.50 6.19
N ASP A 90 -5.66 14.47 5.18
CA ASP A 90 -6.64 13.39 5.00
C ASP A 90 -5.94 12.06 4.68
N PHE A 91 -4.90 12.11 3.84
CA PHE A 91 -4.07 10.93 3.58
C PHE A 91 -3.32 10.49 4.83
N ILE A 92 -2.70 11.41 5.58
CA ILE A 92 -1.99 11.08 6.82
C ILE A 92 -2.92 10.38 7.81
N GLU A 93 -4.14 10.88 7.99
CA GLU A 93 -5.12 10.24 8.87
C GLU A 93 -5.47 8.82 8.43
N GLN A 94 -5.67 8.60 7.12
CA GLN A 94 -5.96 7.27 6.59
C GLN A 94 -4.75 6.32 6.65
N ILE A 95 -3.53 6.84 6.49
CA ILE A 95 -2.29 6.09 6.71
C ILE A 95 -2.21 5.63 8.16
N ASP A 96 -2.46 6.52 9.12
CA ASP A 96 -2.42 6.18 10.54
C ASP A 96 -3.47 5.14 10.91
N LYS A 97 -4.67 5.20 10.31
CA LYS A 97 -5.72 4.17 10.48
C LYS A 97 -5.28 2.82 9.92
N GLU A 98 -4.70 2.79 8.73
CA GLU A 98 -4.19 1.57 8.10
C GLU A 98 -3.09 0.92 8.97
N LEU A 99 -2.12 1.71 9.42
CA LEU A 99 -1.03 1.22 10.27
C LEU A 99 -1.52 0.69 11.63
N LYS A 100 -2.52 1.35 12.23
CA LYS A 100 -3.16 0.86 13.48
C LYS A 100 -3.97 -0.41 13.28
N SER A 101 -4.73 -0.50 12.18
CA SER A 101 -5.50 -1.71 11.85
C SER A 101 -4.60 -2.92 11.66
N MET A 102 -3.43 -2.74 11.03
CA MET A 102 -2.43 -3.81 10.93
C MET A 102 -1.90 -4.25 12.30
N PHE A 103 -1.61 -3.30 13.20
CA PHE A 103 -1.17 -3.63 14.56
C PHE A 103 -2.22 -4.42 15.34
N ASP A 104 -3.49 -4.06 15.22
CA ASP A 104 -4.57 -4.77 15.92
C ASP A 104 -4.80 -6.17 15.33
N SER A 105 -4.72 -6.32 14.00
CA SER A 105 -4.79 -7.61 13.32
C SER A 105 -3.64 -8.56 13.66
N SER A 106 -2.47 -8.02 14.03
CA SER A 106 -1.35 -8.82 14.52
C SER A 106 -1.56 -9.38 15.94
N ASN A 107 -2.52 -8.84 16.70
CA ASN A 107 -2.76 -9.21 18.10
C ASN A 107 -3.93 -10.17 18.35
N LYS A 108 -4.91 -10.34 17.45
CA LYS A 108 -5.94 -11.39 17.57
C LYS A 108 -6.60 -11.69 16.23
N VAL A 109 -6.50 -12.93 15.73
CA VAL A 109 -7.64 -13.83 15.40
C VAL A 109 -7.08 -15.27 15.28
N GLY A 110 -6.99 -15.97 16.40
CA GLY A 110 -6.92 -17.43 16.40
C GLY A 110 -8.32 -17.95 16.73
N PHE A 111 -8.92 -18.73 15.84
CA PHE A 111 -10.04 -19.60 16.23
C PHE A 111 -9.43 -20.70 17.10
N PHE A 112 -9.59 -20.59 18.41
CA PHE A 112 -9.37 -21.71 19.32
C PHE A 112 -10.50 -22.72 19.04
N SER A 113 -10.15 -23.85 18.40
CA SER A 113 -10.91 -25.10 18.49
C SER A 113 -10.33 -25.95 19.61
#